data_AF-A0A0S6XGS0-F1
#
_entry.id   AF-A0A0S6XGS0-F1
#
_cell.length_a   1.000
_cell.length_b   1.000
_cell.length_c   1.000
_cell.angle_alpha   90.00
_cell.angle_beta   90.00
_cell.angle_gamma   90.00
#
_symmetry.space_group_name_H-M   'P 1'
#
loop_
_entity.id
_entity.type
_entity.pdbx_description
1 polymer ?
#
loop_
_entity_poly.entity_id
_entity_poly.type
_entity_poly.pdbx_seq_one_letter_code
_entity_poly.pdbx_strand_id
1 'polypeptide(L)'
;MGSQSPPSADDRGRVEGRPLLTSIDMLHIRWKVFGPLSESIEIADDARDPTSVCRPYTADHPILHRPATEPPVSSLKVEVDGPRESVSYFLKSHQGDEDAEWTRAPDPTDEELDKARDNMFRWGDDGRGNIRVRCCNVQRPQVPPKVILTASDQPYVTVGDYVDTVHSWLRSHREDILYARSFWGNGCPLPGDSALYIRILRPIKVHLLEGELEAAESVADYTRAPVARESMDRYMRERMQA
;
A
#
# COMPACT_ATOMS: atom_id res chain seq x y z
N MET A 1 29.49 5.10 -23.51
CA MET A 1 28.18 4.41 -23.43
C MET A 1 27.30 5.23 -22.51
N GLY A 2 26.24 5.86 -23.03
CA GLY A 2 25.36 6.70 -22.22
C GLY A 2 24.61 5.83 -21.22
N SER A 3 24.78 6.09 -19.93
CA SER A 3 23.96 5.46 -18.89
C SER A 3 22.55 6.01 -19.06
N GLN A 4 21.66 5.23 -19.68
CA GLN A 4 20.24 5.55 -19.73
C GLN A 4 19.68 5.38 -18.31
N SER A 5 18.99 6.40 -17.81
CA SER A 5 18.29 6.34 -16.53
C SER A 5 17.24 5.21 -16.55
N PRO A 6 17.03 4.50 -15.43
CA PRO A 6 15.97 3.51 -15.29
C PRO A 6 14.59 4.06 -15.69
N PRO A 7 13.73 3.24 -16.31
CA PRO A 7 12.36 3.63 -16.61
C PRO A 7 11.53 3.84 -15.34
N SER A 8 10.38 4.53 -15.47
CA SER A 8 9.39 4.57 -14.39
C SER A 8 8.76 3.18 -14.17
N ALA A 9 8.16 2.96 -13.00
CA ALA A 9 7.41 1.73 -12.74
C ALA A 9 6.24 1.53 -13.73
N ASP A 10 5.57 2.62 -14.12
CA ASP A 10 4.45 2.58 -15.06
C ASP A 10 4.91 2.22 -16.47
N ASP A 11 6.03 2.81 -16.94
CA ASP A 11 6.64 2.47 -18.23
C ASP A 11 7.05 1.00 -18.26
N ARG A 12 7.65 0.51 -17.17
CA ARG A 12 8.07 -0.89 -17.07
C ARG A 12 6.89 -1.85 -17.08
N GLY A 13 5.84 -1.55 -16.32
CA GLY A 13 4.62 -2.36 -16.29
C GLY A 13 3.97 -2.46 -17.67
N ARG A 14 4.01 -1.38 -18.45
CA ARG A 14 3.47 -1.33 -19.83
C ARG A 14 4.35 -2.05 -20.85
N VAL A 15 5.68 -1.99 -20.72
CA VAL A 15 6.61 -2.49 -21.74
C VAL A 15 7.06 -3.94 -21.51
N GLU A 16 7.31 -4.34 -20.27
CA GLU A 16 7.98 -5.62 -19.98
C GLU A 16 7.05 -6.72 -19.48
N GLY A 17 5.81 -6.39 -19.07
CA GLY A 17 4.84 -7.36 -18.55
C GLY A 17 5.31 -8.13 -17.30
N ARG A 18 6.41 -7.70 -16.68
CA ARG A 18 6.98 -8.33 -15.48
C ARG A 18 6.52 -7.59 -14.24
N PRO A 19 6.11 -8.30 -13.17
CA PRO A 19 5.76 -7.66 -11.92
C PRO A 19 7.01 -7.00 -11.31
N LEU A 20 6.86 -5.74 -10.90
CA LEU A 20 7.86 -5.02 -10.12
C LEU A 20 7.87 -5.57 -8.70
N LEU A 21 9.03 -6.04 -8.23
CA LEU A 21 9.18 -6.67 -6.92
C LEU A 21 9.94 -5.75 -5.97
N THR A 22 9.74 -5.96 -4.67
CA THR A 22 10.57 -5.33 -3.65
C THR A 22 11.98 -5.93 -3.69
N SER A 23 13.01 -5.10 -3.57
CA SER A 23 14.40 -5.58 -3.53
C SER A 23 14.67 -6.37 -2.24
N ILE A 24 15.66 -7.28 -2.26
CA ILE A 24 16.06 -7.99 -1.04
C ILE A 24 16.57 -7.04 0.05
N ASP A 25 17.23 -5.94 -0.35
CA ASP A 25 17.70 -4.91 0.56
C ASP A 25 16.51 -4.27 1.30
N MET A 26 15.46 -3.87 0.58
CA MET A 26 14.23 -3.32 1.18
C MET A 26 13.51 -4.32 2.11
N LEU A 27 13.63 -5.62 1.88
CA LEU A 27 12.99 -6.65 2.72
C LEU A 27 13.64 -6.83 4.11
N HIS A 28 14.81 -6.24 4.37
CA HIS A 28 15.37 -6.20 5.73
C HIS A 28 14.63 -5.23 6.64
N ILE A 29 13.85 -4.31 6.08
CA ILE A 29 13.14 -3.27 6.84
C ILE A 29 11.98 -3.91 7.62
N ARG A 30 12.04 -3.82 8.95
CA ARG A 30 10.92 -4.09 9.88
C ARG A 30 10.32 -2.76 10.27
N TRP A 31 9.03 -2.58 10.04
CA TRP A 31 8.46 -1.24 10.05
C TRP A 31 7.08 -1.19 10.70
N LYS A 32 7.03 -0.52 11.86
CA LYS A 32 5.80 -0.08 12.53
C LYS A 32 5.25 1.21 11.89
N VAL A 33 3.98 1.19 11.50
CA VAL A 33 3.35 2.26 10.70
C VAL A 33 3.36 3.61 11.41
N PHE A 34 3.15 3.62 12.73
CA PHE A 34 2.97 4.84 13.50
C PHE A 34 4.06 5.00 14.57
N GLY A 35 4.60 6.22 14.67
CA GLY A 35 5.65 6.61 15.60
C GLY A 35 6.64 7.57 14.95
N PRO A 36 7.66 8.04 15.68
CA PRO A 36 8.84 8.67 15.08
C PRO A 36 9.59 7.67 14.20
N LEU A 37 10.09 8.10 13.04
CA LEU A 37 10.79 7.24 12.08
C LEU A 37 11.90 6.39 12.73
N SER A 38 12.71 7.01 13.59
CA SER A 38 13.83 6.39 14.31
C SER A 38 13.42 5.29 15.30
N GLU A 39 12.16 5.28 15.72
CA GLU A 39 11.59 4.28 16.66
C GLU A 39 10.65 3.30 15.94
N SER A 40 10.24 3.65 14.73
CA SER A 40 9.28 2.89 13.94
C SER A 40 9.95 1.90 13.00
N ILE A 41 11.25 2.01 12.77
CA ILE A 41 11.96 1.19 11.80
C ILE A 41 13.17 0.54 12.43
N GLU A 42 13.30 -0.75 12.14
CA GLU A 42 14.47 -1.54 12.46
C GLU A 42 14.93 -2.29 11.20
N ILE A 43 16.19 -2.71 11.20
CA ILE A 43 16.83 -3.39 10.08
C ILE A 43 17.23 -4.78 10.57
N ALA A 44 16.58 -5.80 10.02
CA ALA A 44 16.92 -7.20 10.28
C ALA A 44 18.28 -7.55 9.65
N ASP A 45 19.08 -8.37 10.32
CA ASP A 45 20.35 -8.88 9.78
C ASP A 45 20.12 -9.87 8.61
N ASP A 46 19.01 -10.62 8.62
CA ASP A 46 18.56 -11.50 7.54
C ASP A 46 17.07 -11.27 7.23
N ALA A 47 16.78 -10.74 6.04
CA ALA A 47 15.42 -10.52 5.56
C ALA A 47 14.58 -11.82 5.52
N ARG A 48 15.22 -12.98 5.39
CA ARG A 48 14.55 -14.28 5.24
C ARG A 48 14.21 -14.94 6.57
N ASP A 49 14.65 -14.38 7.69
CA ASP A 49 14.41 -14.90 9.02
C ASP A 49 13.50 -13.92 9.79
N PRO A 50 12.26 -14.33 10.13
CA PRO A 50 11.35 -13.46 10.87
C PRO A 50 11.83 -13.20 12.30
N THR A 51 12.74 -14.02 12.81
CA THR A 51 13.32 -13.93 14.16
C THR A 51 14.73 -13.34 14.16
N SER A 52 15.19 -12.84 13.00
CA SER A 52 16.51 -12.25 12.85
C SER A 52 16.72 -11.10 13.82
N VAL A 53 17.96 -10.94 14.28
CA VAL A 53 18.34 -9.81 15.14
C VAL A 53 18.15 -8.51 14.35
N CYS A 54 17.46 -7.56 14.97
CA CYS A 54 17.20 -6.24 14.42
C CYS A 54 18.18 -5.21 14.98
N ARG A 55 18.54 -4.24 14.15
CA ARG A 55 19.33 -3.06 14.53
C ARG A 55 18.53 -1.77 14.31
N PRO A 56 18.79 -0.71 15.08
CA PRO A 56 18.11 0.56 14.89
C PRO A 56 18.32 1.11 13.48
N TYR A 57 17.28 1.72 12.93
CA TYR A 57 17.39 2.51 11.71
C TYR A 57 18.20 3.79 11.95
N THR A 58 19.33 3.93 11.26
CA THR A 58 20.17 5.13 11.30
C THR A 58 20.30 5.75 9.92
N ALA A 59 20.36 7.09 9.86
CA ALA A 59 20.40 7.84 8.60
C ALA A 59 21.66 7.60 7.76
N ASP A 60 22.70 6.98 8.33
CA ASP A 60 23.95 6.61 7.68
C ASP A 60 24.00 5.13 7.27
N HIS A 61 22.90 4.37 7.45
CA HIS A 61 22.91 2.94 7.16
C HIS A 61 23.09 2.68 5.65
N PRO A 62 24.05 1.82 5.22
CA PRO A 62 24.34 1.61 3.79
C PRO A 62 23.15 1.14 2.95
N ILE A 63 22.17 0.48 3.58
CA ILE A 63 20.94 0.00 2.93
C ILE A 63 20.12 1.15 2.32
N LEU A 64 20.21 2.35 2.88
CA LEU A 64 19.43 3.50 2.45
C LEU A 64 19.74 3.92 1.02
N HIS A 65 20.96 3.65 0.55
CA HIS A 65 21.40 3.97 -0.81
C HIS A 65 21.14 2.84 -1.81
N ARG A 66 20.58 1.71 -1.37
CA ARG A 66 20.29 0.56 -2.23
C ARG A 66 18.96 0.76 -2.94
N PRO A 67 18.74 0.12 -4.11
CA PRO A 67 17.46 0.19 -4.80
C PRO A 67 16.32 -0.36 -3.93
N ALA A 68 15.17 0.32 -3.89
CA ALA A 68 13.98 -0.19 -3.20
C ALA A 68 13.29 -1.34 -3.96
N THR A 69 13.52 -1.44 -5.26
CA THR A 69 12.83 -2.38 -6.16
C THR A 69 13.79 -3.24 -6.97
N GLU A 70 13.31 -4.42 -7.36
CA GLU A 70 13.96 -5.29 -8.33
C GLU A 70 13.02 -5.50 -9.52
N PRO A 71 13.38 -5.02 -10.73
CA PRO A 71 14.59 -4.26 -11.03
C PRO A 71 14.45 -2.77 -10.62
N PRO A 72 15.54 -1.99 -10.56
CA PRO A 72 15.48 -0.57 -10.16
C PRO A 72 14.61 0.27 -11.10
N VAL A 73 13.89 1.25 -10.54
CA VAL A 73 13.03 2.21 -11.27
C VAL A 73 13.29 3.64 -10.78
N SER A 74 13.06 4.64 -11.63
CA SER A 74 13.27 6.05 -11.30
C SER A 74 12.09 6.70 -10.58
N SER A 75 10.90 6.11 -10.64
CA SER A 75 9.72 6.57 -9.91
C SER A 75 8.71 5.46 -9.61
N LEU A 76 7.94 5.65 -8.54
CA LEU A 76 6.91 4.73 -8.04
C LEU A 76 5.66 5.50 -7.65
N LYS A 77 4.48 4.93 -7.90
CA LYS A 77 3.21 5.42 -7.35
C LYS A 77 2.68 4.40 -6.35
N VAL A 78 2.68 4.77 -5.08
CA VAL A 78 2.40 3.88 -3.96
C VAL A 78 1.04 4.18 -3.37
N GLU A 79 0.31 3.13 -3.02
CA GLU A 79 -0.97 3.21 -2.31
C GLU A 79 -0.97 2.27 -1.09
N VAL A 80 -1.82 2.58 -0.11
CA VAL A 80 -2.08 1.71 1.04
C VAL A 80 -3.27 0.81 0.73
N ASP A 81 -3.14 -0.47 1.06
CA ASP A 81 -4.18 -1.46 0.90
C ASP A 81 -5.23 -1.36 2.02
N GLY A 82 -6.51 -1.55 1.69
CA GLY A 82 -7.61 -1.58 2.66
C GLY A 82 -8.59 -0.41 2.57
N PRO A 83 -8.17 0.87 2.46
CA PRO A 83 -9.12 1.98 2.42
C PRO A 83 -10.09 1.93 1.24
N ARG A 84 -9.64 1.51 0.06
CA ARG A 84 -10.53 1.41 -1.11
C ARG A 84 -11.60 0.34 -0.92
N GLU A 85 -11.20 -0.80 -0.37
CA GLU A 85 -12.08 -1.91 -0.04
C GLU A 85 -13.07 -1.52 1.06
N SER A 86 -12.65 -0.74 2.07
CA SER A 86 -13.54 -0.24 3.13
C SER A 86 -14.69 0.61 2.59
N VAL A 87 -14.45 1.40 1.54
CA VAL A 87 -15.53 2.11 0.81
C VAL A 87 -16.50 1.12 0.18
N SER A 88 -15.98 0.04 -0.42
CA SER A 88 -16.82 -1.00 -1.01
C SER A 88 -17.68 -1.71 0.05
N TYR A 89 -17.13 -1.97 1.24
CA TYR A 89 -17.88 -2.51 2.37
C TYR A 89 -18.94 -1.52 2.86
N PHE A 90 -18.58 -0.26 3.09
CA PHE A 90 -19.53 0.79 3.46
C PHE A 90 -20.72 0.84 2.50
N LEU A 91 -20.48 0.84 1.19
CA LEU A 91 -21.55 0.89 0.19
C LEU A 91 -22.44 -0.35 0.21
N LYS A 92 -21.87 -1.54 0.36
CA LYS A 92 -22.62 -2.80 0.44
C LYS A 92 -23.46 -2.88 1.72
N SER A 93 -22.88 -2.56 2.87
CA SER A 93 -23.54 -2.65 4.17
C SER A 93 -24.70 -1.67 4.34
N HIS A 94 -24.69 -0.58 3.59
CA HIS A 94 -25.74 0.44 3.64
C HIS A 94 -26.65 0.41 2.40
N GLN A 95 -26.58 -0.65 1.59
CA GLN A 95 -27.34 -0.72 0.36
C GLN A 95 -28.84 -0.75 0.65
N GLY A 96 -29.59 0.20 0.07
CA GLY A 96 -31.04 0.30 0.26
C GLY A 96 -31.49 1.16 1.44
N ASP A 97 -30.55 1.65 2.26
CA ASP A 97 -30.87 2.59 3.33
C ASP A 97 -31.39 3.94 2.78
N GLU A 98 -32.48 4.41 3.37
CA GLU A 98 -33.13 5.69 3.01
C GLU A 98 -32.42 6.91 3.64
N ASP A 99 -31.72 6.71 4.76
CA ASP A 99 -31.04 7.75 5.57
C ASP A 99 -29.65 8.13 5.03
N ALA A 100 -29.45 8.04 3.71
CA ALA A 100 -28.17 8.31 3.08
C ALA A 100 -28.00 9.80 2.74
N GLU A 101 -26.87 10.36 3.15
CA GLU A 101 -26.44 11.67 2.67
C GLU A 101 -25.57 11.51 1.43
N TRP A 102 -25.88 12.30 0.40
CA TRP A 102 -25.25 12.26 -0.91
C TRP A 102 -24.60 13.60 -1.22
N THR A 103 -23.46 13.56 -1.92
CA THR A 103 -22.88 14.74 -2.57
C THR A 103 -22.56 14.40 -4.02
N ARG A 104 -22.33 15.43 -4.82
CA ARG A 104 -21.89 15.26 -6.20
C ARG A 104 -20.50 14.64 -6.22
N ALA A 105 -20.33 13.58 -6.98
CA ALA A 105 -19.03 12.98 -7.25
C ALA A 105 -18.12 14.02 -7.94
N PRO A 106 -16.80 13.96 -7.73
CA PRO A 106 -15.87 14.63 -8.61
C PRO A 106 -16.10 14.19 -10.06
N ASP A 107 -15.89 15.12 -11.00
CA ASP A 107 -15.92 14.77 -12.41
C ASP A 107 -14.88 13.66 -12.68
N PRO A 108 -15.22 12.64 -13.47
CA PRO A 108 -14.32 11.53 -13.72
C PRO A 108 -13.11 11.98 -14.52
N THR A 109 -11.96 11.39 -14.24
CA THR A 109 -10.73 11.61 -15.01
C THR A 109 -10.82 10.96 -16.40
N ASP A 110 -9.99 11.42 -17.34
CA ASP A 110 -9.90 10.82 -18.69
C ASP A 110 -9.59 9.32 -18.63
N GLU A 111 -8.74 8.89 -17.68
CA GLU A 111 -8.41 7.47 -17.47
C GLU A 111 -9.62 6.65 -17.00
N GLU A 112 -10.46 7.23 -16.12
CA GLU A 112 -11.68 6.59 -15.66
C GLU A 112 -12.75 6.53 -16.74
N LEU A 113 -12.85 7.59 -17.56
CA LEU A 113 -13.73 7.62 -18.73
C LEU A 113 -13.31 6.56 -19.75
N ASP A 114 -12.03 6.41 -20.05
CA ASP A 114 -11.56 5.41 -21.02
C ASP A 114 -11.78 3.97 -20.51
N LYS A 115 -11.52 3.69 -19.22
CA LYS A 115 -11.84 2.37 -18.62
C LYS A 115 -13.33 2.07 -18.58
N ALA A 116 -14.15 3.11 -18.50
CA ALA A 116 -15.59 2.97 -18.42
C ALA A 116 -16.28 2.78 -19.77
N ARG A 117 -15.63 3.17 -20.88
CA ARG A 117 -16.12 2.93 -22.25
C ARG A 117 -16.32 1.45 -22.55
N ASP A 118 -15.59 0.58 -21.86
CA ASP A 118 -15.71 -0.87 -22.00
C ASP A 118 -16.83 -1.50 -21.14
N ASN A 119 -17.48 -0.75 -20.21
CA ASN A 119 -18.34 -1.33 -19.15
C ASN A 119 -19.59 -0.50 -18.76
N MET A 120 -20.33 0.11 -19.70
CA MET A 120 -21.59 0.85 -19.43
C MET A 120 -21.49 1.80 -18.21
N PHE A 121 -20.62 2.81 -18.31
CA PHE A 121 -20.27 3.74 -17.23
C PHE A 121 -21.45 4.14 -16.32
N ARG A 122 -21.34 3.77 -15.04
CA ARG A 122 -22.14 4.33 -13.95
C ARG A 122 -21.23 5.27 -13.16
N TRP A 123 -21.49 6.57 -13.28
CA TRP A 123 -20.77 7.62 -12.54
C TRP A 123 -21.43 7.82 -11.18
N GLY A 124 -20.64 7.97 -10.11
CA GLY A 124 -21.16 8.00 -8.73
C GLY A 124 -21.67 6.64 -8.24
N ASP A 125 -21.90 6.50 -6.94
CA ASP A 125 -22.38 5.24 -6.36
C ASP A 125 -23.86 4.97 -6.72
N ASP A 126 -24.62 6.01 -7.06
CA ASP A 126 -26.02 5.91 -7.53
C ASP A 126 -26.14 5.74 -9.06
N GLY A 127 -25.02 5.76 -9.79
CA GLY A 127 -24.97 5.75 -11.25
C GLY A 127 -25.51 7.02 -11.92
N ARG A 128 -25.76 8.09 -11.14
CA ARG A 128 -26.24 9.40 -11.61
C ARG A 128 -25.29 10.53 -11.23
N GLY A 129 -24.11 10.20 -10.72
CA GLY A 129 -23.08 11.16 -10.37
C GLY A 129 -23.03 11.60 -8.94
N ASN A 130 -23.71 10.90 -8.03
CA ASN A 130 -23.62 11.20 -6.61
C ASN A 130 -22.83 10.11 -5.89
N ILE A 131 -22.00 10.53 -4.96
CA ILE A 131 -21.37 9.62 -4.00
C ILE A 131 -22.05 9.77 -2.64
N ARG A 132 -22.24 8.63 -1.99
CA ARG A 132 -22.76 8.57 -0.63
C ARG A 132 -21.64 8.94 0.35
N VAL A 133 -21.83 10.01 1.11
CA VAL A 133 -20.83 10.52 2.05
C VAL A 133 -21.10 10.09 3.49
N ARG A 134 -22.36 9.78 3.83
CA ARG A 134 -22.75 9.30 5.15
C ARG A 134 -24.01 8.43 5.02
N CYS A 135 -24.19 7.49 5.93
CA CYS A 135 -25.42 6.71 6.07
C CYS A 135 -25.50 6.16 7.49
N CYS A 136 -26.69 6.12 8.09
CA CYS A 136 -26.89 5.53 9.43
C CYS A 136 -25.94 6.12 10.50
N ASN A 137 -25.66 7.43 10.43
CA ASN A 137 -24.67 8.16 11.24
C ASN A 137 -23.21 7.69 11.09
N VAL A 138 -22.91 6.86 10.09
CA VAL A 138 -21.57 6.38 9.75
C VAL A 138 -21.03 7.16 8.55
N GLN A 139 -19.84 7.75 8.70
CA GLN A 139 -19.17 8.50 7.64
C GLN A 139 -18.57 7.54 6.59
N ARG A 140 -18.61 7.91 5.31
CA ARG A 140 -17.90 7.19 4.25
C ARG A 140 -16.38 7.22 4.54
N PRO A 141 -15.69 6.06 4.53
CA PRO A 141 -14.23 6.03 4.59
C PRO A 141 -13.59 6.90 3.53
N GLN A 142 -12.55 7.63 3.91
CA GLN A 142 -11.72 8.37 2.96
C GLN A 142 -10.61 7.45 2.43
N VAL A 143 -10.34 7.55 1.14
CA VAL A 143 -9.24 6.81 0.50
C VAL A 143 -8.06 7.77 0.39
N PRO A 144 -6.94 7.51 1.10
CA PRO A 144 -5.75 8.34 0.97
C PRO A 144 -5.28 8.43 -0.49
N PRO A 145 -4.87 9.61 -0.98
CA PRO A 145 -4.32 9.74 -2.32
C PRO A 145 -3.01 8.95 -2.43
N LYS A 146 -2.74 8.38 -3.61
CA LYS A 146 -1.47 7.70 -3.87
C LYS A 146 -0.31 8.69 -3.73
N VAL A 147 0.81 8.23 -3.18
CA VAL A 147 2.05 9.01 -3.09
C VAL A 147 2.98 8.67 -4.26
N ILE A 148 3.57 9.70 -4.86
CA ILE A 148 4.56 9.52 -5.93
C ILE A 148 5.94 9.68 -5.31
N LEU A 149 6.80 8.69 -5.53
CA LEU A 149 8.20 8.72 -5.18
C LEU A 149 9.01 8.90 -6.45
N THR A 150 9.98 9.80 -6.40
CA THR A 150 10.94 10.03 -7.46
C THR A 150 12.33 9.85 -6.86
N ALA A 151 13.24 9.26 -7.63
CA ALA A 151 14.62 9.13 -7.23
C ALA A 151 15.23 10.51 -6.91
N SER A 152 15.91 10.62 -5.77
CA SER A 152 16.51 11.86 -5.31
C SER A 152 17.89 12.09 -5.95
N ASP A 153 18.90 11.41 -5.42
CA ASP A 153 20.32 11.56 -5.81
C ASP A 153 20.80 10.43 -6.73
N GLN A 154 20.13 9.28 -6.65
CA GLN A 154 20.43 8.11 -7.46
C GLN A 154 19.56 8.08 -8.72
N PRO A 155 19.95 7.34 -9.78
CA PRO A 155 19.09 7.18 -10.94
C PRO A 155 17.84 6.31 -10.66
N TYR A 156 17.72 5.75 -9.45
CA TYR A 156 16.61 4.90 -9.01
C TYR A 156 16.11 5.31 -7.62
N VAL A 157 14.86 4.97 -7.31
CA VAL A 157 14.29 5.15 -5.98
C VAL A 157 15.05 4.25 -4.99
N THR A 158 15.65 4.88 -3.99
CA THR A 158 16.40 4.17 -2.96
C THR A 158 15.50 3.70 -1.82
N VAL A 159 16.01 2.79 -0.98
CA VAL A 159 15.31 2.39 0.27
C VAL A 159 15.05 3.60 1.16
N GLY A 160 16.02 4.53 1.27
CA GLY A 160 15.86 5.78 2.02
C GLY A 160 14.72 6.64 1.47
N ASP A 161 14.73 6.92 0.15
CA ASP A 161 13.66 7.68 -0.51
C ASP A 161 12.28 7.07 -0.24
N TYR A 162 12.21 5.73 -0.29
CA TYR A 162 10.98 4.99 -0.06
C TYR A 162 10.48 5.15 1.37
N VAL A 163 11.36 4.84 2.32
CA VAL A 163 11.05 4.87 3.74
C VAL A 163 10.61 6.26 4.19
N ASP A 164 11.38 7.30 3.88
CA ASP A 164 11.11 8.67 4.36
C ASP A 164 9.79 9.22 3.81
N THR A 165 9.58 9.00 2.51
CA THR A 165 8.39 9.50 1.81
C THR A 165 7.14 8.76 2.25
N VAL A 166 7.17 7.43 2.25
CA VAL A 166 5.99 6.61 2.60
C VAL A 166 5.69 6.69 4.09
N HIS A 167 6.69 6.80 4.97
CA HIS A 167 6.46 6.98 6.41
C HIS A 167 5.77 8.30 6.73
N SER A 168 6.27 9.40 6.16
CA SER A 168 5.65 10.71 6.34
C SER A 168 4.22 10.73 5.81
N TRP A 169 3.98 10.11 4.64
CA TRP A 169 2.66 9.99 4.03
C TRP A 169 1.69 9.12 4.84
N LEU A 170 2.12 7.96 5.36
CA LEU A 170 1.28 7.12 6.21
C LEU A 170 0.88 7.83 7.50
N ARG A 171 1.81 8.59 8.09
CA ARG A 171 1.53 9.39 9.29
C ARG A 171 0.52 10.50 9.02
N SER A 172 0.59 11.19 7.88
CA SER A 172 -0.35 12.26 7.56
C SER A 172 -1.77 11.75 7.30
N HIS A 173 -1.94 10.46 6.98
CA HIS A 173 -3.25 9.83 6.71
C HIS A 173 -3.64 8.82 7.80
N ARG A 174 -3.04 8.90 8.98
CA ARG A 174 -3.24 7.93 10.07
C ARG A 174 -4.71 7.74 10.44
N GLU A 175 -5.46 8.83 10.59
CA GLU A 175 -6.85 8.78 11.02
C GLU A 175 -7.73 8.08 9.98
N ASP A 176 -7.55 8.42 8.70
CA ASP A 176 -8.27 7.78 7.60
C ASP A 176 -7.97 6.29 7.49
N ILE A 177 -6.69 5.90 7.67
CA ILE A 177 -6.25 4.50 7.63
C ILE A 177 -6.87 3.70 8.79
N LEU A 178 -6.83 4.24 10.01
CA LEU A 178 -7.41 3.58 11.19
C LEU A 178 -8.93 3.50 11.09
N TYR A 179 -9.58 4.54 10.58
CA TYR A 179 -11.01 4.57 10.35
C TYR A 179 -11.43 3.53 9.29
N ALA A 180 -10.74 3.51 8.14
CA ALA A 180 -10.99 2.51 7.11
C ALA A 180 -10.84 1.07 7.60
N ARG A 181 -9.91 0.81 8.53
CA ARG A 181 -9.72 -0.52 9.11
C ARG A 181 -10.87 -0.98 9.99
N SER A 182 -11.65 -0.07 10.59
CA SER A 182 -12.81 -0.44 11.43
C SER A 182 -13.84 -1.30 10.68
N PHE A 183 -13.93 -1.12 9.36
CA PHE A 183 -14.87 -1.81 8.49
C PHE A 183 -14.53 -3.28 8.25
N TRP A 184 -13.31 -3.69 8.61
CA TRP A 184 -12.86 -5.08 8.52
C TRP A 184 -13.00 -5.83 9.85
N GLY A 185 -13.29 -5.13 10.94
CA GLY A 185 -13.47 -5.68 12.28
C GLY A 185 -14.92 -5.66 12.74
N ASN A 186 -15.12 -5.51 14.05
CA ASN A 186 -16.44 -5.40 14.70
C ASN A 186 -17.11 -4.02 14.53
N GLY A 187 -16.66 -3.21 13.56
CA GLY A 187 -17.15 -1.85 13.33
C GLY A 187 -16.53 -0.77 14.24
N CYS A 188 -15.67 -1.12 15.20
CA CYS A 188 -14.95 -0.14 16.02
C CYS A 188 -13.63 0.26 15.34
N PRO A 189 -13.32 1.57 15.24
CA PRO A 189 -11.99 2.02 14.85
C PRO A 189 -10.92 1.37 15.71
N LEU A 190 -9.84 0.93 15.08
CA LEU A 190 -8.70 0.43 15.83
C LEU A 190 -8.20 1.52 16.78
N PRO A 191 -7.83 1.18 18.03
CA PRO A 191 -7.21 2.11 18.96
C PRO A 191 -6.05 2.85 18.31
N GLY A 192 -5.86 4.13 18.64
CA GLY A 192 -4.81 4.94 18.04
C GLY A 192 -3.38 4.40 18.27
N ASP A 193 -3.17 3.65 19.33
CA ASP A 193 -1.92 2.99 19.69
C ASP A 193 -1.77 1.58 19.09
N SER A 194 -2.68 1.17 18.20
CA SER A 194 -2.63 -0.12 17.52
C SER A 194 -1.30 -0.31 16.81
N ALA A 195 -0.63 -1.41 17.13
CA ALA A 195 0.66 -1.78 16.55
C ALA A 195 0.46 -2.37 15.15
N LEU A 196 0.35 -1.48 14.15
CA LEU A 196 0.33 -1.88 12.75
C LEU A 196 1.74 -1.97 12.18
N TYR A 197 2.00 -3.01 11.41
CA TYR A 197 3.28 -3.26 10.75
C TYR A 197 3.12 -3.31 9.24
N ILE A 198 4.13 -2.83 8.53
CA ILE A 198 4.13 -2.81 7.08
C ILE A 198 4.68 -4.11 6.52
N ARG A 199 3.92 -4.67 5.59
CA ARG A 199 4.37 -5.72 4.68
C ARG A 199 4.58 -5.15 3.27
N ILE A 200 5.84 -5.11 2.83
CA ILE A 200 6.27 -4.50 1.55
C ILE A 200 6.68 -5.59 0.56
N LEU A 201 5.75 -6.47 0.14
CA LEU A 201 6.06 -7.48 -0.88
C LEU A 201 5.96 -6.94 -2.31
N ARG A 202 5.07 -5.96 -2.52
CA ARG A 202 4.93 -5.21 -3.77
C ARG A 202 5.21 -3.74 -3.47
N PRO A 203 6.20 -3.10 -4.11
CA PRO A 203 6.63 -1.75 -3.74
C PRO A 203 5.54 -0.71 -4.01
N ILE A 204 4.59 -0.99 -4.92
CA ILE A 204 3.47 -0.11 -5.25
C ILE A 204 2.27 -0.23 -4.29
N LYS A 205 2.18 -1.31 -3.50
CA LYS A 205 1.03 -1.57 -2.61
C LYS A 205 1.51 -1.93 -1.20
N VAL A 206 1.26 -1.03 -0.26
CA VAL A 206 1.62 -1.15 1.14
C VAL A 206 0.52 -1.90 1.88
N HIS A 207 0.81 -3.10 2.35
CA HIS A 207 -0.11 -3.86 3.19
C HIS A 207 0.21 -3.60 4.66
N LEU A 208 -0.82 -3.43 5.49
CA LEU A 208 -0.66 -3.30 6.94
C LEU A 208 -1.16 -4.57 7.64
N LEU A 209 -0.49 -4.97 8.71
CA LEU A 209 -0.79 -6.17 9.50
C LEU A 209 -0.83 -5.82 10.99
N GLU A 210 -1.63 -6.56 11.75
CA GLU A 210 -1.80 -6.42 13.20
C GLU A 210 -0.83 -7.35 13.94
N GLY A 211 0.48 -7.20 13.67
CA GLY A 211 1.49 -8.02 14.32
C GLY A 211 2.84 -7.98 13.61
N GLU A 212 3.89 -7.78 14.40
CA GLU A 212 5.27 -7.76 13.90
C GLU A 212 5.69 -9.10 13.31
N LEU A 213 5.44 -10.17 14.07
CA LEU A 213 5.83 -11.51 13.69
C LEU A 213 5.09 -11.97 12.42
N GLU A 214 3.79 -11.66 12.29
CA GLU A 214 3.03 -11.97 11.08
C GLU A 214 3.59 -11.22 9.85
N ALA A 215 3.96 -9.95 10.02
CA ALA A 215 4.62 -9.19 8.96
C ALA A 215 5.98 -9.79 8.59
N ALA A 216 6.75 -10.19 9.59
CA ALA A 216 8.08 -10.75 9.40
C ALA A 216 8.04 -12.15 8.76
N GLU A 217 7.13 -13.01 9.20
CA GLU A 217 6.88 -14.34 8.64
C GLU A 217 6.43 -14.24 7.19
N SER A 218 5.53 -13.30 6.87
CA SER A 218 5.08 -13.12 5.49
C SER A 218 6.22 -12.68 4.56
N VAL A 219 7.21 -11.92 5.05
CA VAL A 219 8.43 -11.59 4.29
C VAL A 219 9.32 -12.82 4.13
N ALA A 220 9.53 -13.59 5.21
CA ALA A 220 10.33 -14.80 5.18
C ALA A 220 9.77 -15.82 4.18
N ASP A 221 8.47 -16.08 4.20
CA ASP A 221 7.79 -16.98 3.26
C ASP A 221 7.95 -16.52 1.81
N TYR A 222 7.82 -15.21 1.56
CA TYR A 222 8.03 -14.64 0.23
C TYR A 222 9.45 -14.88 -0.28
N THR A 223 10.46 -14.71 0.57
CA THR A 223 11.87 -14.93 0.20
C THR A 223 12.28 -16.40 0.05
N ARG A 224 11.56 -17.32 0.69
CA ARG A 224 11.84 -18.77 0.69
C ARG A 224 11.08 -19.51 -0.41
N ALA A 225 10.00 -18.96 -0.94
CA ALA A 225 9.19 -19.60 -1.98
C ALA A 225 10.01 -19.78 -3.29
N PRO A 226 10.25 -21.03 -3.76
CA PRO A 226 11.04 -21.29 -4.99
C PRO A 226 10.36 -20.80 -6.28
N VAL A 227 9.11 -20.31 -6.20
CA VAL A 227 8.26 -19.92 -7.33
C VAL A 227 7.42 -18.69 -6.94
N ALA A 228 8.08 -17.58 -6.60
CA ALA A 228 7.43 -16.35 -6.10
C ALA A 228 6.52 -15.60 -7.12
N ARG A 229 6.26 -16.16 -8.31
CA ARG A 229 5.40 -15.51 -9.33
C ARG A 229 3.99 -16.09 -9.49
N GLU A 230 3.77 -17.39 -9.24
CA GLU A 230 2.47 -18.01 -9.52
C GLU A 230 1.74 -18.52 -8.26
N SER A 231 2.47 -18.87 -7.20
CA SER A 231 1.88 -19.48 -6.01
C SER A 231 1.16 -18.48 -5.09
N MET A 232 1.56 -17.20 -5.08
CA MET A 232 0.95 -16.21 -4.18
C MET A 232 -0.36 -15.63 -4.71
N ASP A 233 -0.55 -15.50 -6.03
CA ASP A 233 -1.87 -15.15 -6.59
C ASP A 233 -2.90 -16.28 -6.38
N ARG A 234 -2.43 -17.52 -6.22
CA ARG A 234 -3.26 -18.65 -5.78
C ARG A 234 -3.54 -18.57 -4.28
N TYR A 235 -2.51 -18.39 -3.46
CA TYR A 235 -2.63 -18.25 -2.00
C TYR A 235 -3.52 -17.07 -1.58
N MET A 236 -3.37 -15.90 -2.20
CA MET A 236 -4.19 -14.72 -1.92
C MET A 236 -5.64 -14.89 -2.39
N ARG A 237 -5.89 -15.66 -3.48
CA ARG A 237 -7.25 -16.02 -3.89
C ARG A 237 -7.91 -16.97 -2.88
N GLU A 238 -7.16 -17.94 -2.38
CA GLU A 238 -7.66 -18.95 -1.44
C GLU A 238 -7.89 -18.35 -0.04
N ARG A 239 -7.04 -17.40 0.42
CA ARG A 239 -7.20 -16.76 1.74
C ARG A 239 -8.24 -15.64 1.79
N MET A 240 -8.61 -15.03 0.66
CA MET A 240 -9.70 -14.04 0.59
C MET A 240 -11.09 -14.68 0.40
N GLN A 241 -11.16 -16.00 0.23
CA GLN A 241 -12.41 -16.77 0.08
C GLN A 241 -12.78 -17.57 1.34
N ALA A 242 -11.93 -17.56 2.37
CA ALA A 242 -12.17 -18.15 3.69
C ALA A 242 -12.53 -17.05 4.69
#